data_AF-A0A926NZJ2-F1
#
_entry.id   AF-A0A926NZJ2-F1
#
_cell.length_a   1.000
_cell.length_b   1.000
_cell.length_c   1.000
_cell.angle_alpha   90.00
_cell.angle_beta   90.00
_cell.angle_gamma   90.00
#
_symmetry.space_group_name_H-M   'P 1'
#
loop_
_entity.id
_entity.type
_entity.pdbx_description
1 polymer ?
#
loop_
_entity_poly.entity_id
_entity_poly.type
_entity_poly.pdbx_seq_one_letter_code
_entity_poly.pdbx_strand_id
1 'polypeptide(L)'
;MWFFRTLYQIIAGRLIRDFETKANNGTTNVTLSLKQETGDGSYFVVLALKSAGNYQYAHFSRQQFDMFAAEVAAIQADLSNL
;
A
#
# COMPACT_ATOMS: atom_id res chain seq x y z
N MET A 1 13.30 17.66 -3.35
CA MET A 1 13.07 17.11 -4.71
C MET A 1 13.02 15.57 -4.79
N TRP A 2 13.04 14.80 -3.67
CA TRP A 2 12.87 13.34 -3.69
C TRP A 2 11.41 12.90 -3.43
N PHE A 3 10.73 13.55 -2.48
CA PHE A 3 9.31 13.31 -2.14
C PHE A 3 8.35 13.38 -3.35
N PHE A 4 8.56 14.33 -4.26
CA PHE A 4 7.67 14.51 -5.42
C PHE A 4 7.69 13.36 -6.42
N ARG A 5 8.82 12.61 -6.51
CA ARG A 5 8.96 11.50 -7.46
C ARG A 5 8.22 10.26 -6.99
N THR A 6 8.32 9.93 -5.71
CA THR A 6 7.57 8.82 -5.10
C THR A 6 6.07 9.10 -5.14
N LEU A 7 5.65 10.33 -4.77
CA LEU A 7 4.26 10.76 -4.89
C LEU A 7 3.73 10.65 -6.33
N TYR A 8 4.52 11.02 -7.33
CA TYR A 8 4.13 10.84 -8.73
C TYR A 8 3.95 9.37 -9.10
N GLN A 9 4.85 8.46 -8.68
CA GLN A 9 4.71 7.02 -8.93
C GLN A 9 3.52 6.40 -8.20
N ILE A 10 3.18 6.94 -7.03
CA ILE A 10 2.00 6.53 -6.26
C ILE A 10 0.71 7.01 -6.90
N ILE A 11 0.69 8.21 -7.48
CA ILE A 11 -0.49 8.79 -8.14
C ILE A 11 -0.64 8.21 -9.55
N ALA A 12 0.47 8.00 -10.25
CA ALA A 12 0.52 7.39 -11.57
C ALA A 12 0.00 5.94 -11.52
N GLY A 13 -0.28 5.42 -12.70
CA GLY A 13 -0.90 4.11 -12.88
C GLY A 13 -2.41 4.10 -12.68
N ARG A 14 -3.06 3.26 -13.47
CA ARG A 14 -4.50 3.01 -13.40
C ARG A 14 -4.81 2.20 -12.15
N LEU A 15 -5.72 2.70 -11.31
CA LEU A 15 -6.28 1.94 -10.20
C LEU A 15 -7.10 0.76 -10.74
N ILE A 16 -6.76 -0.44 -10.31
CA ILE A 16 -7.48 -1.67 -10.67
C ILE A 16 -8.44 -2.07 -9.56
N ARG A 17 -7.94 -2.04 -8.31
CA ARG A 17 -8.70 -2.36 -7.11
C ARG A 17 -8.05 -1.73 -5.89
N ASP A 18 -8.83 -1.37 -4.90
CA ASP A 18 -8.34 -1.03 -3.57
C ASP A 18 -9.19 -1.63 -2.44
N PHE A 19 -8.58 -1.62 -1.26
CA PHE A 19 -9.23 -1.85 0.01
C PHE A 19 -8.84 -0.72 0.95
N GLU A 20 -9.81 -0.23 1.73
CA GLU A 20 -9.56 0.74 2.79
C GLU A 20 -10.02 0.16 4.12
N THR A 21 -9.17 0.30 5.14
CA THR A 21 -9.52 0.01 6.52
C THR A 21 -9.18 1.18 7.42
N LYS A 22 -9.82 1.25 8.58
CA LYS A 22 -9.54 2.26 9.60
C LYS A 22 -8.59 1.70 10.64
N ALA A 23 -7.55 2.46 10.95
CA ALA A 23 -6.59 2.20 12.02
C ALA A 23 -6.58 3.36 13.02
N ASN A 24 -5.79 3.23 14.10
CA ASN A 24 -5.62 4.27 15.13
C ASN A 24 -6.96 4.81 15.66
N ASN A 25 -7.84 3.91 16.09
CA ASN A 25 -9.19 4.23 16.58
C ASN A 25 -10.02 5.08 15.60
N GLY A 26 -9.86 4.85 14.29
CA GLY A 26 -10.65 5.52 13.26
C GLY A 26 -10.09 6.84 12.75
N THR A 27 -8.94 7.29 13.28
CA THR A 27 -8.31 8.56 12.91
C THR A 27 -7.39 8.46 11.69
N THR A 28 -7.02 7.23 11.30
CA THR A 28 -6.13 6.97 10.17
C THR A 28 -6.80 5.99 9.21
N ASN A 29 -6.83 6.33 7.93
CA ASN A 29 -7.24 5.40 6.87
C ASN A 29 -5.99 4.70 6.33
N VAL A 30 -6.04 3.38 6.24
CA VAL A 30 -5.02 2.55 5.62
C VAL A 30 -5.60 1.99 4.32
N THR A 31 -5.07 2.41 3.19
CA THR A 31 -5.51 1.94 1.88
C THR A 31 -4.45 1.02 1.28
N LEU A 32 -4.87 -0.12 0.74
CA LEU A 32 -4.03 -1.01 -0.07
C LEU A 32 -4.59 -1.07 -1.49
N SER A 33 -3.82 -0.62 -2.47
CA SER A 33 -4.27 -0.45 -3.85
C SER A 33 -3.43 -1.27 -4.82
N LEU A 34 -4.09 -2.09 -5.66
CA LEU A 34 -3.50 -2.68 -6.85
C LEU A 34 -3.62 -1.71 -8.02
N LYS A 35 -2.49 -1.40 -8.64
CA LYS A 35 -2.39 -0.49 -9.77
C LYS A 35 -1.66 -1.12 -10.94
N GLN A 36 -1.89 -0.56 -12.12
CA GLN A 36 -1.19 -0.92 -13.35
C GLN A 36 -0.51 0.32 -13.94
N GLU A 37 0.79 0.25 -14.21
CA GLU A 37 1.54 1.33 -14.85
C GLU A 37 1.02 1.61 -16.26
N THR A 38 0.90 2.89 -16.60
CA THR A 38 0.38 3.31 -17.93
C THR A 38 1.41 3.07 -19.04
N GLY A 39 2.70 3.05 -18.71
CA GLY A 39 3.79 2.95 -19.69
C GLY A 39 4.02 1.53 -20.19
N ASP A 40 4.32 0.60 -19.29
CA ASP A 40 4.68 -0.78 -19.61
C ASP A 40 3.59 -1.81 -19.26
N GLY A 41 2.49 -1.36 -18.65
CA GLY A 41 1.40 -2.22 -18.23
C GLY A 41 1.73 -3.11 -17.02
N SER A 42 2.86 -2.89 -16.36
CA SER A 42 3.26 -3.67 -15.18
C SER A 42 2.36 -3.39 -13.99
N TYR A 43 2.14 -4.40 -13.15
CA TYR A 43 1.32 -4.28 -11.95
C TYR A 43 2.17 -4.00 -10.70
N PHE A 44 1.68 -3.11 -9.85
CA PHE A 44 2.32 -2.75 -8.60
C PHE A 44 1.28 -2.49 -7.50
N VAL A 45 1.73 -2.49 -6.25
CA VAL A 45 0.86 -2.28 -5.09
C VAL A 45 1.30 -1.05 -4.33
N VAL A 46 0.34 -0.25 -3.88
CA VAL A 46 0.58 0.90 -3.01
C VAL A 46 -0.13 0.69 -1.69
N LEU A 47 0.61 0.77 -0.59
CA LEU A 47 0.07 0.92 0.76
C LEU A 47 0.11 2.41 1.12
N ALA A 48 -1.01 2.97 1.57
CA ALA A 48 -1.13 4.35 1.97
C ALA A 48 -1.66 4.45 3.40
N LEU A 49 -0.96 5.20 4.25
CA LEU A 49 -1.44 5.65 5.55
C LEU A 49 -1.87 7.11 5.41
N LYS A 50 -3.15 7.41 5.61
CA LYS A 50 -3.73 8.74 5.42
C LYS A 50 -4.32 9.22 6.73
N SER A 51 -3.77 10.31 7.26
CA SER A 51 -4.29 11.05 8.41
C SER A 51 -4.31 12.54 8.09
N ALA A 52 -5.06 13.33 8.85
CA ALA A 52 -5.15 14.77 8.64
C ALA A 52 -3.75 15.41 8.61
N GLY A 53 -3.35 15.94 7.46
CA GLY A 53 -2.06 16.61 7.26
C GLY A 53 -0.83 15.68 7.16
N ASN A 54 -0.98 14.37 7.30
CA ASN A 54 0.13 13.41 7.19
C ASN A 54 -0.27 12.20 6.34
N TYR A 55 0.36 12.11 5.17
CA TYR A 55 0.15 11.06 4.19
C TYR A 55 1.47 10.34 3.96
N GLN A 56 1.48 9.05 4.25
CA GLN A 56 2.62 8.17 4.04
C GLN A 56 2.26 7.08 3.06
N TYR A 57 3.23 6.69 2.25
CA TYR A 57 3.01 5.73 1.19
C TYR A 57 4.20 4.80 1.05
N ALA A 58 3.92 3.54 0.78
CA ALA A 58 4.89 2.54 0.36
C ALA A 58 4.46 1.97 -0.98
N HIS A 59 5.41 1.98 -1.93
CA HIS A 59 5.24 1.37 -3.25
C HIS A 59 5.95 0.03 -3.26
N PHE A 60 5.24 -1.01 -3.67
CA PHE A 60 5.76 -2.37 -3.77
C PHE A 60 5.73 -2.83 -5.23
N SER A 61 6.85 -3.38 -5.70
CA SER A 61 6.79 -4.31 -6.82
C SER A 61 6.00 -5.56 -6.43
N ARG A 62 5.58 -6.35 -7.42
CA ARG A 62 4.89 -7.62 -7.16
C ARG A 62 5.66 -8.52 -6.17
N GLN A 63 6.95 -8.73 -6.42
CA GLN A 63 7.78 -9.59 -5.55
C GLN A 63 7.89 -9.04 -4.12
N GLN A 64 8.07 -7.72 -3.97
CA GLN A 64 8.14 -7.11 -2.64
C GLN A 64 6.81 -7.23 -1.88
N PHE A 65 5.69 -7.11 -2.60
CA PHE A 65 4.38 -7.29 -2.01
C PHE A 65 4.12 -8.75 -1.61
N ASP A 66 4.53 -9.73 -2.43
CA ASP A 66 4.40 -11.15 -2.10
C ASP A 66 5.16 -11.50 -0.81
N MET A 67 6.38 -10.96 -0.64
CA MET A 67 7.15 -11.11 0.60
C MET A 67 6.45 -10.44 1.79
N PHE A 68 5.99 -9.19 1.65
CA PHE A 68 5.26 -8.50 2.70
C PHE A 68 3.99 -9.25 3.13
N ALA A 69 3.24 -9.78 2.17
CA ALA A 69 2.02 -10.55 2.45
C ALA A 69 2.31 -11.84 3.22
N ALA A 70 3.42 -12.51 2.93
CA ALA A 70 3.86 -13.69 3.69
C ALA A 70 4.16 -13.34 5.16
N GLU A 71 4.85 -12.23 5.41
CA GLU A 71 5.13 -11.75 6.77
C GLU A 71 3.85 -11.35 7.52
N VAL A 72 2.89 -10.70 6.85
CA VAL A 72 1.58 -10.40 7.43
C VAL A 72 0.85 -11.67 7.84
N ALA A 73 0.86 -12.70 6.99
CA ALA A 73 0.24 -13.99 7.31
C ALA A 73 0.92 -14.68 8.50
N ALA A 74 2.25 -14.59 8.62
CA ALA A 74 2.98 -15.11 9.77
C ALA A 74 2.55 -14.42 11.08
N ILE A 75 2.50 -13.08 11.10
CA ILE A 75 2.01 -12.32 12.27
C ILE A 75 0.57 -12.69 12.62
N GLN A 76 -0.31 -12.88 11.63
CA GLN A 76 -1.70 -13.29 11.88
C GLN A 76 -1.79 -14.69 12.50
N ALA A 77 -0.94 -15.62 12.06
CA ALA A 77 -0.86 -16.94 12.65
C ALA A 77 -0.40 -16.87 14.11
N ASP A 78 0.62 -16.06 14.41
CA ASP A 78 1.10 -15.85 15.79
C ASP A 78 0.00 -15.28 16.70
N LEU A 79 -0.75 -14.28 16.23
CA LEU A 79 -1.88 -13.69 16.97
C LEU A 79 -3.00 -14.69 17.27
N SER A 80 -3.19 -15.71 16.42
CA SER A 80 -4.21 -16.74 16.61
C SER A 80 -3.83 -17.77 17.67
N ASN A 81 -2.56 -17.80 18.09
CA ASN A 81 -2.03 -18.70 19.11
C ASN A 81 -1.80 -18.02 20.47
N LEU A 82 -2.16 -16.73 20.60
CA LEU A 82 -2.18 -15.97 21.86
C LEU A 82 -3.55 -16.08 22.55
#